data_AF-A0A933LQ91-F1
#
_entry.id   AF-A0A933LQ91-F1
#
_cell.length_a   1.000
_cell.length_b   1.000
_cell.length_c   1.000
_cell.angle_alpha   90.00
_cell.angle_beta   90.00
_cell.angle_gamma   90.00
#
_symmetry.space_group_name_H-M   'P 1'
#
loop_
_entity.id
_entity.type
_entity.pdbx_description
1 polymer ?
#
loop_
_entity_poly.entity_id
_entity_poly.type
_entity_poly.pdbx_seq_one_letter_code
_entity_poly.pdbx_strand_id
1 'polypeptide(L)' 'NEHRNDVRLLRTCVCRLRDKIDKDPAKPSLIRNLVGKGYIIDKPS' A
#
# COMPACT_ATOMS: atom_id res chain seq x y z
N ASN A 1 2.65 -19.55 11.80
CA ASN A 1 2.14 -19.29 10.43
C ASN A 1 2.74 -17.98 9.92
N GLU A 2 3.96 -18.03 9.41
CA GLU A 2 4.80 -16.86 9.10
C GLU A 2 4.19 -15.92 8.05
N HIS A 3 3.53 -16.48 7.03
CA HIS A 3 2.86 -15.73 5.96
C HIS A 3 1.81 -14.72 6.46
N ARG A 4 1.12 -15.00 7.56
CA ARG A 4 0.10 -14.09 8.10
C ARG A 4 0.72 -12.85 8.74
N ASN A 5 1.92 -12.99 9.31
CA ASN A 5 2.66 -11.87 9.90
C ASN A 5 3.23 -10.98 8.81
N ASP A 6 3.78 -11.56 7.74
CA ASP A 6 4.37 -10.82 6.63
C ASP A 6 3.33 -9.97 5.90
N VAL A 7 2.13 -10.51 5.67
CA VAL A 7 1.02 -9.75 5.06
C VAL A 7 0.58 -8.58 5.95
N ARG A 8 0.57 -8.77 7.28
CA ARG A 8 0.23 -7.70 8.24
C ARG A 8 1.30 -6.62 8.29
N LEU A 9 2.56 -7.01 8.24
CA LEU A 9 3.70 -6.10 8.17
C LEU A 9 3.64 -5.28 6.87
N LEU A 10 3.46 -5.93 5.73
CA LEU A 10 3.33 -5.27 4.42
C LEU A 10 2.19 -4.25 4.42
N ARG A 11 1.00 -4.62 4.92
CA ARG A 11 -0.14 -3.70 5.05
C ARG A 11 0.19 -2.48 5.91
N THR A 12 0.87 -2.69 7.03
CA THR A 12 1.29 -1.61 7.93
C THR A 12 2.28 -0.67 7.26
N CYS A 13 3.28 -1.22 6.56
CA CYS A 13 4.26 -0.44 5.81
C CYS A 13 3.58 0.38 4.70
N VAL A 14 2.67 -0.21 3.93
CA VAL A 14 1.93 0.50 2.87
C VAL A 14 1.09 1.64 3.43
N CYS A 15 0.38 1.43 4.55
CA CYS A 15 -0.35 2.50 5.22
C CYS A 15 0.55 3.66 5.62
N ARG A 16 1.71 3.36 6.23
CA ARG A 16 2.71 4.38 6.61
C ARG A 16 3.33 5.10 5.42
N LEU A 17 3.50 4.42 4.28
CA LEU A 17 4.00 5.06 3.07
C LEU A 17 2.97 6.04 2.51
N ARG A 18 1.70 5.62 2.38
CA ARG A 18 0.61 6.48 1.88
C ARG A 18 0.45 7.75 2.71
N ASP A 19 0.50 7.63 4.04
CA ASP A 19 0.45 8.77 4.96
C ASP A 19 1.54 9.83 4.70
N LYS A 20 2.71 9.40 4.19
CA LYS A 20 3.83 10.29 3.89
C LYS A 20 3.82 10.87 2.49
N ILE A 21 3.25 10.18 1.51
CA ILE A 21 3.42 10.51 0.07
C ILE A 21 2.12 10.94 -0.61
N ASP A 22 0.97 10.49 -0.13
CA ASP A 22 -0.32 10.91 -0.67
C ASP A 22 -0.76 12.20 0.04
N LYS A 23 -1.07 13.24 -0.74
CA LYS A 23 -1.64 14.50 -0.22
C LYS A 23 -2.98 14.29 0.47
N ASP A 24 -3.75 13.30 0.02
CA ASP A 24 -5.00 12.86 0.63
C ASP A 24 -4.96 11.33 0.80
N PRO A 25 -4.75 10.81 2.02
CA PRO A 25 -4.64 9.37 2.26
C PRO A 25 -5.95 8.61 1.99
N ALA A 26 -7.09 9.32 1.91
CA ALA A 26 -8.38 8.77 1.50
C ALA A 26 -8.49 8.55 -0.02
N LYS A 27 -7.63 9.19 -0.81
CA LYS A 27 -7.53 9.05 -2.27
C LYS A 27 -6.10 8.68 -2.66
N PRO A 28 -5.68 7.42 -2.39
CA PRO A 28 -4.31 6.99 -2.68
C PRO A 28 -4.08 6.98 -4.19
N SER A 29 -3.22 7.90 -4.62
CA SER A 29 -2.93 8.18 -6.03
C SER A 29 -1.71 7.42 -6.53
N LEU A 30 -0.76 7.12 -5.64
CA LEU A 30 0.54 6.51 -5.99
C LEU A 30 0.59 5.00 -5.74
N ILE A 31 -0.01 4.52 -4.66
CA ILE A 31 -0.02 3.08 -4.32
C ILE A 31 -1.46 2.60 -4.29
N ARG A 32 -1.85 1.69 -5.18
CA ARG A 32 -3.22 1.11 -5.24
C ARG A 32 -3.26 -0.34 -4.78
N ASN A 33 -4.40 -0.76 -4.25
CA ASN A 33 -4.64 -2.16 -3.91
C ASN A 33 -5.08 -2.94 -5.16
N LEU A 34 -4.45 -4.09 -5.40
CA LEU A 34 -4.92 -5.11 -6.32
C LEU A 34 -5.50 -6.27 -5.50
N VAL A 35 -6.82 -6.36 -5.45
CA VAL A 35 -7.53 -7.38 -4.65
C VAL A 35 -7.05 -8.78 -5.03
N GLY A 36 -6.65 -9.56 -4.02
CA GLY A 36 -6.12 -10.92 -4.19
C GLY A 36 -4.71 -11.01 -4.77
N LYS A 37 -4.06 -9.90 -5.13
CA LYS A 37 -2.72 -9.87 -5.75
C LYS A 37 -1.69 -9.03 -5.01
N GLY A 38 -2.10 -8.00 -4.26
CA GLY A 38 -1.20 -7.16 -3.48
C GLY A 38 -1.37 -5.68 -3.78
N TYR A 39 -0.26 -4.98 -4.06
CA TYR A 39 -0.23 -3.54 -4.30
C TYR A 39 0.50 -3.22 -5.60
N ILE A 40 0.11 -2.13 -6.26
CA ILE A 40 0.78 -1.58 -7.45
C ILE A 40 1.18 -0.13 -7.17
N ILE A 41 2.33 0.28 -7.69
CA ILE A 41 2.81 1.66 -7.65
C ILE A 41 2.64 2.25 -9.05
N ASP A 42 1.81 3.28 -9.18
CA ASP A 42 1.66 4.00 -10.43
C ASP A 42 2.80 5.00 -10.58
N LYS A 43 3.47 4.97 -11.74
CA LYS A 43 4.50 5.96 -12.09
C LYS A 43 3.81 7.12 -12.82
N PRO A 44 3.98 8.37 -12.37
CA PRO A 44 3.57 9.51 -13.20
C PRO A 44 4.36 9.49 -14.52
N SER A 45 3.68 9.78 -15.63
CA SER A 45 4.29 9.97 -16.95
C SER A 45 5.14 11.23 -17.00
#